data_AF-A0A7C7SI85-F1
#
_entry.id   AF-A0A7C7SI85-F1
#
_cell.length_a   1.000
_cell.length_b   1.000
_cell.length_c   1.000
_cell.angle_alpha   90.00
_cell.angle_beta   90.00
_cell.angle_gamma   90.00
#
_symmetry.space_group_name_H-M   'P 1'
#
loop_
_entity.id
_entity.type
_entity.pdbx_description
1 polymer ?
#
loop_
_entity_poly.entity_id
_entity_poly.type
_entity_poly.pdbx_seq_one_letter_code
_entity_poly.pdbx_strand_id
1 'polypeptide(L)'
;MGFAAHDSKVRAVATLADARAWLARSIENAKRTIDAKSDEEWGQPLPAGPVMGGVPRAAIFGAITDHTAHQGMRQEHTATANAAEMRDPGLPGDG
;
A
#
# COMPACT_ATOMS: atom_id res chain seq x y z
N MET A 1 -5.60 17.66 -6.79
CA MET A 1 -6.36 16.61 -7.52
C MET A 1 -7.43 16.08 -6.58
N GLY A 2 -8.67 15.93 -7.05
CA GLY A 2 -9.74 15.28 -6.28
C GLY A 2 -9.73 13.75 -6.44
N PHE A 3 -10.50 13.05 -5.62
CA PHE A 3 -10.60 11.58 -5.62
C PHE A 3 -10.90 10.99 -7.01
N ALA A 4 -11.87 11.56 -7.75
CA ALA A 4 -12.26 11.05 -9.07
C ALA A 4 -11.11 11.03 -10.09
N ALA A 5 -10.28 12.07 -10.09
CA ALA A 5 -9.11 12.13 -10.96
C ALA A 5 -8.03 11.11 -10.56
N HIS A 6 -7.94 10.76 -9.27
CA HIS A 6 -7.02 9.73 -8.80
C HIS A 6 -7.54 8.33 -9.13
N ASP A 7 -8.83 8.06 -8.91
CA ASP A 7 -9.48 6.79 -9.24
C ASP A 7 -9.34 6.45 -10.73
N SER A 8 -9.61 7.41 -11.63
CA SER A 8 -9.44 7.20 -13.08
C SER A 8 -8.02 6.78 -13.44
N LYS A 9 -7.00 7.38 -12.83
CA LYS A 9 -5.62 7.00 -13.08
C LYS A 9 -5.33 5.60 -12.57
N VAL A 10 -5.78 5.27 -11.35
CA VAL A 10 -5.55 3.93 -10.75
C VAL A 10 -6.17 2.85 -11.62
N ARG A 11 -7.39 3.07 -12.13
CA ARG A 11 -8.07 2.15 -13.04
C ARG A 11 -7.38 1.95 -14.38
N ALA A 12 -6.55 2.91 -14.82
CA ALA A 12 -5.79 2.80 -16.06
C ALA A 12 -4.56 1.87 -15.94
N VAL A 13 -4.20 1.43 -14.72
CA VAL A 13 -3.12 0.45 -14.52
C VAL A 13 -3.63 -0.94 -14.86
N ALA A 14 -3.16 -1.48 -15.99
CA ALA A 14 -3.63 -2.77 -16.51
C ALA A 14 -2.66 -3.93 -16.27
N THR A 15 -1.39 -3.65 -15.97
CA THR A 15 -0.36 -4.69 -15.85
C THR A 15 0.37 -4.64 -14.51
N LEU A 16 0.92 -5.80 -14.10
CA LEU A 16 1.75 -5.89 -12.91
C LEU A 16 3.03 -5.02 -13.04
N ALA A 17 3.60 -4.92 -14.24
CA ALA A 17 4.76 -4.07 -14.48
C ALA A 17 4.43 -2.59 -14.24
N ASP A 18 3.28 -2.12 -14.74
CA ASP A 18 2.81 -0.75 -14.53
C ASP A 18 2.50 -0.48 -13.05
N ALA A 19 1.89 -1.46 -12.36
CA ALA A 19 1.62 -1.36 -10.93
C ALA A 19 2.91 -1.22 -10.12
N ARG A 20 3.94 -2.03 -10.41
CA ARG A 20 5.25 -1.96 -9.75
C ARG A 20 5.95 -0.62 -10.04
N ALA A 21 5.94 -0.18 -11.30
CA ALA A 21 6.52 1.09 -11.69
C ALA A 21 5.81 2.26 -10.98
N TRP A 22 4.47 2.22 -10.86
CA TRP A 22 3.74 3.22 -10.12
C TRP A 22 4.12 3.20 -8.64
N LEU A 23 4.10 2.04 -7.98
CA LEU A 23 4.45 1.94 -6.57
C LEU A 23 5.85 2.52 -6.29
N ALA A 24 6.84 2.20 -7.11
CA ALA A 24 8.19 2.76 -7.00
C ALA A 24 8.18 4.29 -7.08
N ARG A 25 7.48 4.88 -8.06
CA ARG A 25 7.32 6.34 -8.17
C ARG A 25 6.63 6.96 -6.96
N SER A 26 5.60 6.30 -6.43
CA SER A 26 4.88 6.78 -5.24
C SER A 26 5.79 6.82 -4.01
N ILE A 27 6.62 5.79 -3.82
CA ILE A 27 7.58 5.71 -2.71
C ILE A 27 8.64 6.82 -2.85
N GLU A 28 9.21 7.00 -4.04
CA GLU A 28 10.20 8.06 -4.27
C GLU A 28 9.60 9.46 -4.07
N ASN A 29 8.35 9.69 -4.49
CA ASN A 29 7.67 10.95 -4.24
C ASN A 29 7.39 11.17 -2.75
N ALA A 30 7.03 10.12 -2.01
CA ALA A 30 6.82 10.19 -0.56
C ALA A 30 8.12 10.59 0.15
N LYS A 31 9.25 9.93 -0.15
CA LYS A 31 10.58 10.28 0.40
C LYS A 31 10.91 11.75 0.16
N ARG A 32 10.85 12.20 -1.10
CA ARG A 32 11.11 13.61 -1.45
C ARG A 32 10.21 14.58 -0.71
N THR A 33 8.93 14.23 -0.52
CA THR A 33 7.98 15.09 0.22
C THR A 33 8.30 15.15 1.70
N ILE A 34 8.73 14.03 2.28
CA ILE A 34 9.19 13.93 3.68
C ILE A 34 10.41 14.80 3.88
N ASP A 35 11.43 14.61 3.05
CA ASP A 35 12.71 15.32 3.16
C ASP A 35 12.57 16.84 2.92
N ALA A 36 11.58 17.25 2.12
CA ALA A 36 11.34 18.66 1.82
C ALA A 36 10.55 19.42 2.88
N LYS A 37 10.08 18.75 3.94
CA LYS A 37 9.17 19.35 4.93
C LYS A 37 9.82 19.43 6.30
N SER A 38 9.65 20.59 6.93
CA SER A 38 10.07 20.83 8.32
C SER A 38 9.18 20.13 9.34
N ASP A 39 9.68 19.97 10.57
CA ASP A 39 8.91 19.43 11.69
C ASP A 39 7.69 20.32 12.00
N GLU A 40 7.82 21.64 11.88
CA GLU A 40 6.71 22.58 12.04
C GLU A 40 5.62 22.35 10.99
N GLU A 41 5.99 22.11 9.73
CA GLU A 41 5.02 21.79 8.67
C GLU A 41 4.33 20.44 8.88
N TRP A 42 5.03 19.47 9.45
CA TRP A 42 4.47 18.17 9.82
C TRP A 42 3.57 18.24 11.05
N GLY A 43 3.83 19.19 11.96
CA GLY A 43 2.99 19.51 13.10
C GLY A 43 1.68 20.23 12.75
N GLN A 44 1.59 20.84 11.56
CA GLN A 44 0.35 21.52 11.13
C GLN A 44 -0.83 20.54 11.02
N PRO A 45 -2.05 20.99 11.34
CA PRO A 45 -3.23 20.14 11.27
C PRO A 45 -3.57 19.80 9.81
N LEU A 46 -4.17 18.63 9.63
CA LEU A 46 -4.84 18.28 8.38
C LEU A 46 -6.07 19.17 8.19
N PRO A 47 -6.40 19.53 6.94
CA PRO A 47 -7.63 20.26 6.63
C PRO A 47 -8.86 19.56 7.24
N ALA A 48 -9.86 20.35 7.64
CA ALA A 48 -11.12 19.81 8.11
C ALA A 48 -11.74 18.89 7.03
N GLY A 49 -12.21 17.72 7.44
CA GLY A 49 -12.72 16.72 6.53
C GLY A 49 -13.16 15.45 7.26
N PRO A 50 -13.82 14.52 6.56
CA PRO A 50 -14.42 13.33 7.16
C PRO A 50 -13.40 12.31 7.68
N VAL A 51 -12.13 12.44 7.31
CA VAL A 51 -11.06 11.51 7.69
C VAL A 51 -9.92 12.30 8.31
N MET A 52 -9.65 12.04 9.59
CA MET A 52 -8.50 12.57 10.34
C MET A 52 -8.38 14.11 10.31
N GLY A 53 -9.48 14.85 10.14
CA GLY A 53 -9.45 16.31 10.13
C GLY A 53 -8.94 16.87 11.47
N GLY A 54 -8.04 17.86 11.41
CA GLY A 54 -7.53 18.56 12.60
C GLY A 54 -6.37 17.89 13.35
N VAL A 55 -6.03 16.62 13.06
CA VAL A 55 -4.83 15.99 13.65
C VAL A 55 -3.56 16.45 12.91
N PRO A 56 -2.36 16.36 13.53
CA PRO A 56 -1.11 16.70 12.85
C PRO A 56 -0.90 15.87 11.58
N ARG A 57 -0.35 16.47 10.52
CA ARG A 57 -0.07 15.78 9.24
C ARG A 57 0.81 14.55 9.42
N ALA A 58 1.74 14.58 10.38
CA ALA A 58 2.58 13.44 10.70
C ALA A 58 1.79 12.17 11.10
N ALA A 59 0.56 12.31 11.59
CA ALA A 59 -0.28 11.16 11.95
C ALA A 59 -0.61 10.25 10.74
N ILE A 60 -0.47 10.75 9.51
CA ILE A 60 -0.66 9.95 8.29
C ILE A 60 0.34 8.80 8.21
N PHE A 61 1.56 8.96 8.72
CA PHE A 61 2.60 7.94 8.58
C PHE A 61 2.24 6.63 9.29
N GLY A 62 1.67 6.70 10.50
CA GLY A 62 1.20 5.52 11.22
C GLY A 62 0.12 4.78 10.43
N ALA A 63 -0.87 5.51 9.90
CA ALA A 63 -1.94 4.93 9.11
C ALA A 63 -1.43 4.25 7.81
N ILE A 64 -0.46 4.85 7.12
CA ILE A 64 0.15 4.26 5.92
C ILE A 64 0.93 2.98 6.26
N THR A 65 1.74 3.03 7.32
CA THR A 65 2.57 1.88 7.75
C THR A 65 1.70 0.70 8.16
N ASP A 66 0.71 0.91 9.02
CA ASP A 66 -0.18 -0.15 9.50
C ASP A 66 -0.97 -0.78 8.35
N HIS A 67 -1.52 0.04 7.46
CA HIS A 67 -2.27 -0.47 6.32
C HIS A 67 -1.38 -1.32 5.39
N THR A 68 -0.17 -0.84 5.11
CA THR A 68 0.78 -1.56 4.24
C THR A 68 1.20 -2.89 4.87
N ALA A 69 1.53 -2.89 6.17
CA ALA A 69 1.88 -4.09 6.91
C ALA A 69 0.74 -5.12 6.90
N HIS A 70 -0.50 -4.66 7.15
CA HIS A 70 -1.67 -5.52 7.14
C HIS A 70 -1.89 -6.19 5.77
N GLN A 71 -1.78 -5.44 4.67
CA GLN A 71 -1.94 -6.02 3.32
C GLN A 71 -0.79 -6.98 2.97
N GLY A 72 0.43 -6.70 3.44
CA GLY A 72 1.57 -7.61 3.33
C GLY A 72 1.31 -8.94 4.04
N MET A 73 0.80 -8.89 5.27
CA MET A 73 0.43 -10.10 6.03
C MET A 73 -0.71 -10.89 5.37
N ARG A 74 -1.68 -10.21 4.74
CA ARG A 74 -2.74 -10.89 3.96
C ARG A 74 -2.17 -11.71 2.80
N GLN A 75 -1.17 -11.18 2.10
CA GLN A 75 -0.54 -11.86 0.95
C GLN A 75 0.24 -13.11 1.38
N GLU A 76 0.97 -13.05 2.50
CA GLU A 76 1.73 -14.18 3.05
C GLU A 76 0.82 -15.33 3.50
N HIS A 77 -0.34 -15.02 4.07
CA HIS A 77 -1.32 -16.03 4.47
C HIS A 77 -1.97 -16.73 3.26
N THR A 78 -2.19 -16.01 2.15
CA THR A 78 -2.69 -16.61 0.91
C THR A 78 -1.63 -17.39 0.13
N ALA A 79 -0.35 -16.97 0.17
CA ALA A 79 0.74 -17.67 -0.52
C ALA A 79 1.07 -19.02 0.14
N THR A 80 1.02 -19.09 1.47
CA THR A 80 1.23 -20.33 2.23
C THR A 80 0.09 -21.33 2.05
N ALA A 81 -1.16 -20.87 1.93
CA ALA A 81 -2.32 -21.72 1.62
C ALA A 81 -2.22 -22.38 0.23
N ASN A 82 -1.86 -21.62 -0.81
CA ASN A 82 -1.74 -22.15 -2.18
C ASN A 82 -0.55 -23.12 -2.36
N ALA A 83 0.54 -22.91 -1.61
CA ALA A 83 1.70 -23.81 -1.64
C ALA A 83 1.44 -25.16 -0.96
N ALA A 84 0.47 -25.23 -0.03
CA ALA A 84 0.05 -26.48 0.59
C ALA A 84 -0.82 -27.34 -0.34
N GLU A 85 -1.68 -26.72 -1.16
CA GLU A 85 -2.52 -27.44 -2.14
C GLU A 85 -1.74 -27.99 -3.35
N MET A 86 -0.59 -27.41 -3.72
CA MET A 86 0.25 -27.91 -4.83
C MET A 86 1.19 -29.06 -4.44
N ARG A 87 1.17 -29.53 -3.19
CA ARG A 87 2.09 -30.57 -2.66
C ARG A 87 1.48 -31.97 -2.57
N ASP A 88 0.38 -32.26 -3.24
CA ASP A 88 -0.11 -33.63 -3.40
C ASP A 88 -0.19 -34.06 -4.89
N PRO A 89 0.95 -34.36 -5.53
CA PRO A 89 0.95 -35.27 -6.66
C PRO A 89 0.86 -36.69 -6.09
N GLY A 90 -0.33 -37.29 -6.21
CA GLY A 90 -0.67 -38.58 -5.62
C GLY A 90 0.47 -39.60 -5.59
N LEU A 91 0.66 -40.20 -4.42
CA LEU A 91 1.55 -41.33 -4.20
C LEU A 91 1.16 -42.48 -5.15
N PRO A 92 2.07 -42.99 -6.00
CA PRO A 92 1.90 -44.30 -6.58
C PRO A 92 2.46 -45.34 -5.59
N GLY A 93 1.55 -46.07 -4.97
CA GLY A 93 1.79 -47.34 -4.30
C GLY A 93 0.55 -48.21 -4.53
N ASP A 94 0.60 -49.49 -4.87
CA ASP A 94 1.64 -50.51 -4.69
C ASP A 94 1.53 -51.50 -5.86
N GLY A 95 2.59 -52.28 -6.09
CA GLY A 95 2.69 -53.26 -7.18
C GLY A 95 1.83 -54.52 -7.04
#